data_AF-A0A2M9G7L6-F1
#
_entry.id   AF-A0A2M9G7L6-F1
#
_cell.length_a   1.000
_cell.length_b   1.000
_cell.length_c   1.000
_cell.angle_alpha   90.00
_cell.angle_beta   90.00
_cell.angle_gamma   90.00
#
_symmetry.space_group_name_H-M   'P 1'
#
loop_
_entity.id
_entity.type
_entity.pdbx_description
1 polymer ?
#
loop_
_entity_poly.entity_id
_entity_poly.type
_entity_poly.pdbx_seq_one_letter_code
_entity_poly.pdbx_strand_id
1 'polypeptide(L)'
;PPDGIYDVNGWDLPKALKLLLKGNAVVIEWLTSPYAYAGDPVFRDELLALAREVAQPAAIANHYLHLGERQYRRNLEGRESVSLKKVFYVLRPAIALRWMRLHPGEAVAPMAFGTLVDESDLPGDVQLLIGDLLARKAETREMGEGELPTPIANLIEAEFGQGRDRWPASSPGPMPGGIRAADLMFRRWTVDVD
;
A
#
# COMPACT_ATOMS: atom_id res chain seq x y z
N PRO A 1 26.86 -6.37 5.49
CA PRO A 1 25.60 -6.27 4.70
C PRO A 1 24.52 -7.13 5.39
N PRO A 2 23.24 -6.73 5.41
CA PRO A 2 22.21 -7.65 5.89
C PRO A 2 22.20 -8.84 4.93
N ASP A 3 22.48 -10.04 5.45
CA ASP A 3 22.53 -11.27 4.66
C ASP A 3 21.18 -11.51 3.98
N GLY A 4 21.22 -11.85 2.68
CA GLY A 4 20.05 -11.98 1.79
C GLY A 4 19.06 -13.11 2.13
N ILE A 5 19.06 -13.59 3.37
CA ILE A 5 18.13 -14.59 3.90
C ILE A 5 16.86 -13.90 4.46
N TYR A 6 16.98 -12.67 4.99
CA TYR A 6 15.85 -11.91 5.51
C TYR A 6 15.74 -10.55 4.83
N ASP A 7 14.64 -10.31 4.11
CA ASP A 7 14.27 -8.99 3.57
C ASP A 7 13.71 -8.11 4.70
N VAL A 8 14.56 -7.79 5.68
CA VAL A 8 14.20 -6.92 6.82
C VAL A 8 14.22 -5.48 6.35
N ASN A 9 13.05 -4.86 6.31
CA ASN A 9 12.90 -3.43 6.10
C ASN A 9 12.43 -2.79 7.41
N GLY A 10 12.50 -1.46 7.50
CA GLY A 10 11.99 -0.77 8.68
C GLY A 10 12.36 0.69 8.74
N TRP A 11 11.85 1.33 9.79
CA TRP A 11 12.08 2.72 10.12
C TRP A 11 12.34 2.86 11.61
N ASP A 12 13.16 3.84 11.98
CA ASP A 12 13.09 4.38 13.34
C ASP A 12 11.72 5.03 13.58
N LEU A 13 11.34 5.19 14.85
CA LEU A 13 10.05 5.77 15.23
C LEU A 13 9.84 7.18 14.63
N PRO A 14 10.80 8.13 14.70
CA PRO A 14 10.64 9.44 14.07
C PRO A 14 10.29 9.38 12.58
N LYS A 15 10.95 8.50 11.83
CA LYS A 15 10.72 8.34 10.40
C LYS A 15 9.38 7.67 10.13
N ALA A 16 9.00 6.66 10.91
CA ALA A 16 7.68 6.04 10.81
C ALA A 16 6.56 7.08 11.01
N LEU A 17 6.66 7.91 12.05
CA LEU A 17 5.69 8.98 12.33
C LEU A 17 5.64 10.03 11.21
N LYS A 18 6.80 10.49 10.72
CA LYS A 18 6.87 11.43 9.59
C LYS A 18 6.25 10.87 8.32
N LEU A 19 6.44 9.57 8.05
CA LEU A 19 5.85 8.89 6.90
C LEU A 19 4.34 8.76 7.06
N LEU A 20 3.87 8.37 8.24
CA LEU A 20 2.46 8.27 8.58
C LEU A 20 1.73 9.61 8.36
N LEU A 21 2.28 10.70 8.91
CA LEU A 21 1.73 12.04 8.75
C LEU A 21 1.66 12.52 7.30
N LYS A 22 2.53 12.00 6.43
CA LYS A 22 2.55 12.27 4.99
C LYS A 22 1.64 11.35 4.17
N GLY A 23 0.85 10.50 4.82
CA GLY A 23 -0.05 9.55 4.16
C GLY A 23 0.68 8.38 3.49
N ASN A 24 1.85 7.97 3.99
CA ASN A 24 2.49 6.75 3.50
C ASN A 24 1.69 5.52 3.93
N ALA A 25 1.00 4.91 2.97
CA ALA A 25 0.14 3.74 3.20
C ALA A 25 0.90 2.54 3.81
N VAL A 26 2.19 2.38 3.48
CA VAL A 26 2.99 1.22 3.91
C VAL A 26 3.11 1.15 5.43
N VAL A 27 3.15 2.29 6.12
CA VAL A 27 3.19 2.30 7.59
C VAL A 27 1.91 1.65 8.16
N ILE A 28 0.75 1.97 7.59
CA ILE A 28 -0.54 1.44 8.05
C ILE A 28 -0.71 -0.02 7.62
N GLU A 29 -0.24 -0.38 6.43
CA GLU A 29 -0.19 -1.77 5.97
C GLU A 29 0.65 -2.64 6.92
N TRP A 30 1.81 -2.17 7.38
CA TRP A 30 2.65 -2.92 8.32
C TRP A 30 1.96 -3.15 9.67
N LEU A 31 1.25 -2.13 10.16
CA LEU A 31 0.52 -2.21 11.43
C LEU A 31 -0.72 -3.10 11.37
N THR A 32 -1.30 -3.24 10.19
CA THR A 32 -2.48 -4.10 9.94
C THR A 32 -2.10 -5.47 9.38
N SER A 33 -0.80 -5.80 9.35
CA SER A 33 -0.33 -7.11 8.91
C SER A 33 -0.89 -8.23 9.79
N PRO A 34 -1.48 -9.28 9.19
CA PRO A 34 -1.93 -10.44 9.96
C PRO A 34 -0.75 -11.24 10.54
N TYR A 35 0.47 -11.00 10.05
CA TYR A 35 1.68 -11.66 10.52
C TYR A 35 2.51 -10.70 11.37
N ALA A 36 2.50 -10.92 12.69
CA ALA A 36 3.36 -10.24 13.65
C ALA A 36 4.32 -11.26 14.28
N TYR A 37 5.62 -11.12 13.98
CA TYR A 37 6.66 -12.01 14.51
C TYR A 37 7.05 -11.64 15.95
N ALA A 38 7.11 -10.34 16.22
CA ALA A 38 7.38 -9.75 17.52
C ALA A 38 6.84 -8.31 17.55
N GLY A 39 6.54 -7.79 18.73
CA GLY A 39 6.11 -6.41 18.92
C GLY A 39 5.41 -6.20 20.25
N ASP A 40 5.33 -4.95 20.67
CA ASP A 40 4.54 -4.52 21.82
C ASP A 40 3.10 -4.24 21.36
N PRO A 41 2.07 -4.97 21.88
CA PRO A 41 0.68 -4.76 21.50
C PRO A 41 0.16 -3.36 21.84
N VAL A 42 0.60 -2.78 22.96
CA VAL A 42 0.19 -1.43 23.40
C VAL A 42 0.75 -0.39 22.43
N PHE A 43 2.02 -0.50 22.06
CA PHE A 43 2.63 0.36 21.04
C PHE A 43 1.87 0.27 19.71
N ARG A 44 1.58 -0.95 19.25
CA ARG A 44 0.86 -1.18 18.00
C ARG A 44 -0.52 -0.52 18.02
N ASP A 45 -1.29 -0.75 19.07
CA ASP A 45 -2.66 -0.26 19.17
C ASP A 45 -2.71 1.28 19.26
N GLU A 46 -1.74 1.90 19.94
CA GLU A 46 -1.57 3.36 19.98
C GLU A 46 -1.16 3.93 18.62
N LEU A 47 -0.22 3.29 17.92
CA LEU A 47 0.19 3.74 16.60
C LEU A 47 -0.94 3.59 15.58
N LEU A 48 -1.76 2.55 15.71
CA LEU A 48 -2.98 2.38 14.91
C LEU A 48 -4.03 3.44 15.22
N ALA A 49 -4.21 3.82 16.49
CA ALA A 49 -5.10 4.92 16.87
C ALA A 49 -4.63 6.24 16.27
N LEU A 50 -3.33 6.56 16.38
CA LEU A 50 -2.73 7.72 15.74
C LEU A 50 -2.91 7.67 14.23
N ALA A 51 -2.67 6.52 13.59
CA ALA A 51 -2.85 6.34 12.17
C ALA A 51 -4.27 6.69 11.72
N ARG A 52 -5.29 6.23 12.45
CA ARG A 52 -6.70 6.58 12.17
C ARG A 52 -6.98 8.07 12.33
N GLU A 53 -6.39 8.71 13.35
CA GLU A 53 -6.57 10.15 13.60
C GLU A 53 -5.95 11.01 12.49
N VAL A 54 -4.77 10.64 11.99
CA VAL A 54 -4.01 11.45 11.03
C VAL A 54 -4.18 11.05 9.58
N ALA A 55 -4.89 9.95 9.31
CA ALA A 55 -5.08 9.45 7.96
C ALA A 55 -5.80 10.47 7.08
N GLN A 56 -5.17 10.79 5.95
CA GLN A 56 -5.74 11.67 4.94
C GLN A 56 -5.94 10.86 3.67
N PRO A 57 -7.19 10.50 3.30
CA PRO A 57 -7.46 9.64 2.14
C PRO A 57 -6.81 10.15 0.85
N ALA A 58 -6.76 11.47 0.63
CA ALA A 58 -6.09 12.04 -0.53
C ALA A 58 -4.57 11.83 -0.53
N ALA A 59 -3.91 11.96 0.63
CA ALA A 59 -2.47 11.71 0.75
C ALA A 59 -2.14 10.23 0.54
N ILE A 60 -2.98 9.34 1.05
CA ILE A 60 -2.83 7.88 0.92
C ILE A 60 -3.10 7.43 -0.52
N ALA A 61 -4.16 7.94 -1.17
CA ALA A 61 -4.42 7.68 -2.57
C ALA A 61 -3.24 8.16 -3.46
N ASN A 62 -2.73 9.38 -3.21
CA ASN A 62 -1.54 9.87 -3.90
C ASN A 62 -0.32 8.98 -3.63
N HIS A 63 -0.16 8.42 -2.43
CA HIS A 63 0.92 7.46 -2.17
C HIS A 63 0.78 6.22 -3.05
N TYR A 64 -0.41 5.61 -3.14
CA TYR A 64 -0.67 4.47 -4.01
C TYR A 64 -0.42 4.80 -5.49
N LEU A 65 -0.93 5.95 -5.98
CA LEU A 65 -0.72 6.38 -7.36
C LEU A 65 0.76 6.54 -7.70
N HIS A 66 1.51 7.32 -6.92
CA HIS A 66 2.94 7.52 -7.17
C HIS A 66 3.74 6.22 -7.05
N LEU A 67 3.38 5.34 -6.11
CA LEU A 67 4.00 4.02 -5.99
C LEU A 67 3.71 3.17 -7.22
N GLY A 68 2.45 3.09 -7.64
CA GLY A 68 1.99 2.32 -8.78
C GLY A 68 2.61 2.77 -10.09
N GLU A 69 2.57 4.06 -10.40
CA GLU A 69 3.17 4.63 -11.62
C GLU A 69 4.69 4.43 -11.65
N ARG A 70 5.36 4.55 -10.50
CA ARG A 70 6.80 4.26 -10.41
C ARG A 70 7.09 2.79 -10.69
N GLN A 71 6.28 1.87 -10.16
CA GLN A 71 6.45 0.44 -10.44
C GLN A 71 6.10 0.10 -11.89
N TYR A 72 5.10 0.75 -12.48
CA TYR A 72 4.72 0.58 -13.89
C TYR A 72 5.88 0.97 -14.81
N ARG A 73 6.38 2.21 -14.70
CA ARG A 73 7.52 2.69 -15.50
C ARG A 73 8.76 1.83 -15.34
N ARG A 74 9.04 1.38 -14.11
CA ARG A 74 10.24 0.57 -13.83
C ARG A 74 10.13 -0.85 -14.40
N ASN A 75 8.97 -1.49 -14.27
CA ASN A 75 8.87 -2.95 -14.45
C ASN A 75 7.97 -3.42 -15.59
N LEU A 76 7.09 -2.58 -16.15
CA LEU A 76 6.12 -2.99 -17.18
C LEU A 76 6.22 -2.16 -18.46
N GLU A 77 6.47 -0.86 -18.36
CA GLU A 77 6.47 0.06 -19.51
C GLU A 77 7.49 -0.35 -20.58
N GLY A 78 7.02 -0.46 -21.84
CA GLY A 78 7.86 -0.75 -23.00
C GLY A 78 8.43 -2.17 -23.07
N ARG A 79 7.89 -3.12 -22.29
CA ARG A 79 8.39 -4.50 -22.24
C ARG A 79 7.46 -5.46 -22.95
N GLU A 80 8.03 -6.34 -23.78
CA GLU A 80 7.30 -7.44 -24.41
C GLU A 80 7.00 -8.58 -23.43
N SER A 81 7.93 -8.83 -22.50
CA SER A 81 7.81 -9.85 -21.44
C SER A 81 8.04 -9.21 -20.07
N VAL A 82 7.17 -9.50 -19.11
CA VAL A 82 7.21 -8.97 -17.75
C VAL A 82 7.22 -10.08 -16.71
N SER A 83 7.98 -9.88 -15.64
CA SER A 83 7.90 -10.76 -14.47
C SER A 83 6.52 -10.63 -13.84
N LEU A 84 5.78 -11.74 -13.74
CA LEU A 84 4.42 -11.73 -13.18
C LEU A 84 4.41 -11.27 -11.71
N LYS A 85 5.50 -11.51 -10.97
CA LYS A 85 5.69 -10.94 -9.62
C LYS A 85 5.67 -9.41 -9.63
N LYS A 86 6.26 -8.77 -10.65
CA LYS A 86 6.28 -7.32 -10.78
C LYS A 86 4.93 -6.75 -11.21
N VAL A 87 4.10 -7.53 -11.91
CA VAL A 87 2.71 -7.15 -12.20
C VAL A 87 1.95 -6.89 -10.89
N PHE A 88 2.11 -7.74 -9.87
CA PHE A 88 1.48 -7.51 -8.56
C PHE A 88 1.93 -6.21 -7.87
N TYR A 89 3.16 -5.73 -8.11
CA TYR A 89 3.62 -4.44 -7.56
C TYR A 89 2.93 -3.22 -8.18
N VAL A 90 2.35 -3.39 -9.36
CA VAL A 90 1.58 -2.34 -10.05
C VAL A 90 0.09 -2.53 -9.84
N LEU A 91 -0.37 -3.78 -9.87
CA LEU A 91 -1.78 -4.13 -9.74
C LEU A 91 -2.33 -3.79 -8.35
N ARG A 92 -1.56 -4.06 -7.28
CA ARG A 92 -1.98 -3.73 -5.91
C ARG A 92 -2.31 -2.25 -5.72
N PRO A 93 -1.45 -1.26 -6.07
CA PRO A 93 -1.81 0.15 -5.94
C PRO A 93 -2.98 0.55 -6.87
N ALA A 94 -3.11 -0.03 -8.07
CA ALA A 94 -4.24 0.24 -8.95
C ALA A 94 -5.57 -0.20 -8.32
N ILE A 95 -5.63 -1.42 -7.77
CA ILE A 95 -6.83 -1.92 -7.10
C ILE A 95 -7.06 -1.18 -5.76
N ALA A 96 -6.02 -0.77 -5.04
CA ALA A 96 -6.16 0.06 -3.85
C ALA A 96 -6.84 1.40 -4.14
N LEU A 97 -6.47 2.06 -5.24
CA LEU A 97 -7.14 3.30 -5.70
C LEU A 97 -8.61 3.03 -6.02
N ARG A 98 -8.91 1.94 -6.72
CA ARG A 98 -10.29 1.51 -7.00
C ARG A 98 -11.08 1.30 -5.72
N TRP A 99 -10.53 0.53 -4.78
CA TRP A 99 -11.15 0.22 -3.50
C TRP A 99 -11.47 1.50 -2.72
N MET A 100 -10.51 2.42 -2.60
CA MET A 100 -10.70 3.70 -1.91
C MET A 100 -11.79 4.57 -2.56
N ARG A 101 -11.97 4.46 -3.88
CA ARG A 101 -13.06 5.14 -4.60
C ARG A 101 -14.44 4.55 -4.28
N LEU A 102 -14.51 3.24 -4.05
CA LEU A 102 -15.75 2.53 -3.73
C LEU A 102 -16.12 2.58 -2.24
N HIS A 103 -15.15 2.86 -1.36
CA HIS A 103 -15.32 2.92 0.10
C HIS A 103 -15.11 4.35 0.63
N PRO A 104 -16.01 5.31 0.31
CA PRO A 104 -15.86 6.67 0.81
C PRO A 104 -15.96 6.68 2.34
N GLY A 105 -14.95 7.25 3.00
CA GLY A 105 -14.84 7.29 4.45
C GLY A 105 -13.73 6.39 5.00
N GLU A 106 -13.34 5.37 4.24
CA GLU A 106 -12.16 4.58 4.56
C GLU A 106 -10.89 5.27 4.03
N ALA A 107 -9.83 5.21 4.83
CA ALA A 107 -8.59 5.92 4.49
C ALA A 107 -7.52 5.02 3.86
N VAL A 108 -7.55 3.71 4.12
CA VAL A 108 -6.52 2.77 3.68
C VAL A 108 -7.17 1.49 3.16
N ALA A 109 -6.68 1.00 2.03
CA ALA A 109 -7.17 -0.23 1.43
C ALA A 109 -6.68 -1.48 2.20
N PRO A 110 -7.40 -2.61 2.16
CA PRO A 110 -7.02 -3.84 2.82
C PRO A 110 -5.59 -4.30 2.47
N MET A 111 -4.82 -4.68 3.49
CA MET A 111 -3.46 -5.18 3.27
C MET A 111 -3.46 -6.55 2.57
N ALA A 112 -4.43 -7.40 2.91
CA ALA A 112 -4.59 -8.71 2.29
C ALA A 112 -5.09 -8.53 0.85
N PHE A 113 -4.32 -9.05 -0.11
CA PHE A 113 -4.62 -8.84 -1.52
C PHE A 113 -5.91 -9.53 -1.98
N GLY A 114 -6.26 -10.69 -1.39
CA GLY A 114 -7.54 -11.35 -1.66
C GLY A 114 -8.73 -10.48 -1.26
N THR A 115 -8.75 -10.01 -0.01
CA THR A 115 -9.76 -9.05 0.48
C THR A 115 -9.83 -7.80 -0.40
N LEU A 116 -8.68 -7.25 -0.79
CA LEU A 116 -8.62 -6.09 -1.67
C LEU A 116 -9.31 -6.35 -3.02
N VAL A 117 -9.11 -7.52 -3.62
CA VAL A 117 -9.75 -7.92 -4.89
C VAL A 117 -11.25 -8.11 -4.70
N ASP A 118 -11.64 -8.86 -3.66
CA ASP A 118 -13.05 -9.23 -3.39
C ASP A 118 -13.91 -8.00 -3.12
N GLU A 119 -13.36 -7.00 -2.44
CA GLU A 119 -14.07 -5.76 -2.10
C GLU A 119 -13.96 -4.69 -3.21
N SER A 120 -13.26 -4.93 -4.33
CA SER A 120 -13.03 -3.89 -5.34
C SER A 120 -14.02 -3.89 -6.51
N ASP A 121 -15.07 -4.70 -6.51
CA ASP A 121 -16.07 -4.77 -7.61
C ASP A 121 -15.41 -4.84 -9.00
N LEU A 122 -14.45 -5.75 -9.18
CA LEU A 122 -13.70 -5.89 -10.43
C LEU A 122 -14.53 -6.63 -11.49
N PRO A 123 -14.35 -6.34 -12.80
CA PRO A 123 -14.95 -7.13 -13.87
C PRO A 123 -14.62 -8.63 -13.72
N GLY A 124 -15.57 -9.51 -14.06
CA GLY A 124 -15.42 -10.95 -13.81
C GLY A 124 -14.24 -11.60 -14.54
N ASP A 125 -13.95 -11.14 -15.76
CA ASP A 125 -12.77 -11.57 -16.53
C ASP A 125 -11.45 -11.14 -15.87
N VAL A 126 -11.40 -9.92 -15.33
CA VAL A 126 -10.27 -9.42 -14.53
C VAL A 126 -10.11 -10.23 -13.24
N GLN A 127 -11.19 -10.52 -12.52
CA GLN A 127 -11.13 -11.34 -11.31
C GLN A 127 -10.57 -12.74 -11.59
N LEU A 128 -11.03 -13.39 -12.66
CA LEU A 128 -10.52 -14.70 -13.09
C LEU A 128 -9.02 -14.65 -13.40
N LEU A 129 -8.58 -13.66 -14.17
CA LEU A 129 -7.15 -13.50 -14.50
C LEU A 129 -6.29 -13.26 -13.25
N ILE A 130 -6.78 -12.48 -12.29
CA ILE A 130 -6.09 -12.26 -11.01
C ILE A 130 -6.02 -13.56 -10.21
N GLY A 131 -7.11 -14.34 -10.18
CA GLY A 131 -7.16 -15.67 -9.56
C GLY A 131 -6.10 -16.60 -10.14
N ASP A 132 -6.00 -16.69 -11.46
CA ASP A 132 -4.99 -17.51 -12.16
C ASP A 132 -3.56 -17.06 -11.83
N LEU A 133 -3.31 -15.74 -11.81
CA LEU A 133 -2.01 -15.19 -11.43
C LEU A 133 -1.66 -15.48 -9.96
N LEU A 134 -2.65 -15.49 -9.06
CA LEU A 134 -2.45 -15.85 -7.66
C LEU A 134 -2.19 -17.34 -7.47
N ALA A 135 -2.89 -18.21 -8.21
CA ALA A 135 -2.67 -19.65 -8.18
C ALA A 135 -1.23 -19.99 -8.61
N ARG A 136 -0.76 -19.40 -9.71
CA ARG A 136 0.63 -19.54 -10.17
C ARG A 136 1.64 -19.06 -9.11
N LYS A 137 1.31 -17.99 -8.37
CA LYS A 137 2.17 -17.43 -7.31
C LYS A 137 2.29 -18.37 -6.11
N ALA A 138 1.23 -19.12 -5.83
CA ALA A 138 1.23 -20.09 -4.74
C ALA A 138 2.07 -21.33 -5.09
N GLU A 139 2.10 -21.73 -6.36
CA GLU A 139 2.86 -22.88 -6.85
C GLU A 139 4.37 -22.62 -6.94
N THR A 140 4.78 -21.41 -7.34
CA THR A 140 6.20 -21.07 -7.48
C THR A 140 6.57 -19.72 -6.86
N ARG A 141 7.71 -19.68 -6.12
CA ARG A 141 8.29 -18.41 -5.65
C ARG A 141 8.81 -17.56 -6.82
N GLU A 142 9.27 -18.24 -7.88
CA GLU A 142 9.66 -17.65 -9.16
C GLU A 142 8.51 -17.83 -10.15
N MET A 143 7.65 -16.83 -10.19
CA MET A 143 6.45 -16.75 -11.03
C MET A 143 6.71 -16.69 -12.54
N GLY A 144 7.98 -16.74 -12.96
CA GLY A 144 8.38 -16.63 -14.36
C GLY A 144 8.10 -15.26 -14.97
N GLU A 145 8.28 -15.22 -16.28
CA GLU A 145 7.94 -14.07 -17.12
C GLU A 145 6.84 -14.46 -18.12
N GLY A 146 6.10 -13.47 -18.58
CA GLY A 146 5.09 -13.64 -19.61
C GLY A 146 4.56 -12.31 -20.10
N GLU A 147 3.65 -12.36 -21.06
CA GLU A 147 2.96 -11.18 -21.56
C GLU A 147 2.01 -10.62 -20.49
N LEU A 148 1.92 -9.29 -20.40
CA LEU A 148 0.94 -8.63 -19.55
C LEU A 148 -0.46 -8.81 -20.18
N PRO A 149 -1.42 -9.49 -19.51
CA PRO A 149 -2.74 -9.67 -20.08
C PRO A 149 -3.43 -8.33 -20.33
N THR A 150 -3.97 -8.13 -21.53
CA THR A 150 -4.60 -6.86 -21.92
C THR A 150 -5.67 -6.36 -20.95
N PRO A 151 -6.58 -7.20 -20.39
CA PRO A 151 -7.54 -6.72 -19.38
C PRO A 151 -6.88 -6.16 -18.12
N ILE A 152 -5.74 -6.72 -17.70
CA ILE A 152 -4.97 -6.24 -16.56
C ILE A 152 -4.27 -4.92 -16.90
N ALA A 153 -3.69 -4.81 -18.09
CA ALA A 153 -3.09 -3.55 -18.56
C ALA A 153 -4.12 -2.41 -18.59
N ASN A 154 -5.29 -2.67 -19.18
CA ASN A 154 -6.39 -1.71 -19.27
C ASN A 154 -6.90 -1.29 -17.89
N LEU A 155 -7.03 -2.23 -16.95
CA LEU A 155 -7.41 -1.90 -15.56
C LEU A 155 -6.38 -0.96 -14.91
N ILE A 156 -5.09 -1.27 -15.01
CA ILE A 156 -4.02 -0.47 -14.43
C ILE A 156 -4.06 0.96 -14.99
N GLU A 157 -4.15 1.09 -16.31
CA GLU A 157 -4.20 2.39 -16.97
C GLU A 157 -5.44 3.19 -16.55
N ALA A 158 -6.61 2.55 -16.55
CA ALA A 158 -7.87 3.18 -16.14
C ALA A 158 -7.84 3.65 -14.69
N GLU A 159 -7.41 2.83 -13.73
CA GLU A 159 -7.41 3.21 -12.32
C GLU A 159 -6.33 4.25 -11.99
N PHE A 160 -5.18 4.26 -12.68
CA PHE A 160 -4.23 5.37 -12.55
C PHE A 160 -4.75 6.66 -13.18
N GLY A 161 -5.46 6.58 -14.31
CA GLY A 161 -6.16 7.72 -14.91
C GLY A 161 -7.17 8.34 -13.94
N GLN A 162 -8.07 7.51 -13.41
CA GLN A 162 -9.03 7.92 -12.39
C GLN A 162 -8.34 8.46 -11.13
N GLY A 163 -7.21 7.87 -10.75
CA GLY A 163 -6.36 8.33 -9.65
C GLY A 163 -5.91 9.79 -9.83
N ARG A 164 -5.39 10.12 -11.02
CA ARG A 164 -4.96 11.47 -11.38
C ARG A 164 -6.11 12.48 -11.39
N ASP A 165 -7.28 12.07 -11.88
CA ASP A 165 -8.43 12.96 -12.02
C ASP A 165 -9.14 13.21 -10.67
N ARG A 166 -9.18 12.21 -9.81
CA ARG A 166 -9.96 12.23 -8.56
C ARG A 166 -9.24 12.89 -7.40
N TRP A 167 -7.93 12.66 -7.26
CA TRP A 167 -7.16 13.14 -6.11
C TRP A 167 -6.17 14.23 -6.55
N PRO A 168 -6.24 15.44 -5.96
CA PRO A 168 -5.37 16.53 -6.35
C PRO A 168 -3.91 16.17 -6.06
N ALA A 169 -3.01 16.54 -6.98
CA ALA A 169 -1.57 16.28 -6.85
C ALA A 169 -0.97 16.87 -5.57
N SER A 170 -1.54 17.96 -5.05
CA SER A 170 -1.25 18.48 -3.72
C SER A 170 -2.25 17.96 -2.69
N SER A 171 -1.80 17.03 -1.86
CA SER A 171 -2.50 16.76 -0.60
C SER A 171 -2.18 17.85 0.42
N PRO A 172 -3.14 18.24 1.27
CA PRO A 172 -2.83 19.10 2.40
C PRO A 172 -1.72 18.46 3.24
N GLY A 173 -0.85 19.31 3.79
CA GLY A 173 0.20 18.85 4.70
C GLY A 173 -0.40 18.21 5.96
N PRO A 174 0.45 17.63 6.83
CA PRO A 174 -0.01 17.11 8.11
C PRO A 174 -0.77 18.18 8.90
N MET A 175 -1.92 17.81 9.46
CA MET A 175 -2.68 18.72 10.31
C MET A 175 -1.88 19.06 11.59
N PRO A 176 -1.93 20.31 12.10
CA PRO A 176 -1.23 20.67 13.33
C PRO A 176 -1.59 19.79 14.54
N GLY A 177 -2.85 19.32 14.61
CA GLY A 177 -3.28 18.35 15.62
C GLY A 177 -2.52 17.01 15.51
N GLY A 178 -2.45 16.45 14.30
CA GLY A 178 -1.73 15.21 14.03
C GLY A 178 -0.23 15.30 14.31
N ILE A 179 0.40 16.45 14.01
CA ILE A 179 1.80 16.69 14.37
C ILE A 179 1.99 16.62 15.89
N ARG A 180 1.12 17.29 16.66
CA ARG A 180 1.18 17.25 18.13
C ARG A 180 0.94 15.84 18.67
N ALA A 181 -0.02 15.10 18.12
CA ALA A 181 -0.31 13.73 18.53
C ALA A 181 0.89 12.80 18.27
N ALA A 182 1.53 12.93 17.12
CA ALA A 182 2.76 12.21 16.80
C ALA A 182 3.92 12.56 17.75
N ASP A 183 4.09 13.84 18.09
CA ASP A 183 5.12 14.29 19.05
C ASP A 183 4.88 13.72 20.46
N LEU A 184 3.62 13.68 20.92
CA LEU A 184 3.27 13.08 22.21
C LEU A 184 3.54 11.57 22.22
N MET A 185 3.17 10.86 21.16
CA MET A 185 3.46 9.45 21.02
C MET A 185 4.98 9.19 21.01
N PHE A 186 5.74 9.99 20.26
CA PHE A 186 7.20 9.89 20.23
C PHE A 186 7.78 10.00 21.64
N ARG A 187 7.44 11.07 22.39
CA ARG A 187 7.93 11.28 23.76
C ARG A 187 7.59 10.11 24.68
N ARG A 188 6.37 9.61 24.61
CA ARG A 188 5.92 8.49 25.45
C ARG A 188 6.73 7.22 25.24
N TRP A 189 7.17 6.96 24.01
CA TRP A 189 7.85 5.72 23.64
C TRP A 189 9.37 5.83 23.54
N THR A 190 9.93 7.02 23.77
CA THR A 190 11.40 7.23 23.73
C THR A 190 11.98 7.92 24.94
N VAL A 191 11.16 8.56 25.76
CA VAL A 191 11.60 9.10 27.05
C VAL A 191 11.33 8.01 28.07
N ASP A 192 12.37 7.55 28.76
CA ASP A 192 12.24 6.59 29.85
C ASP A 192 11.17 7.08 30.83
N VAL A 193 10.14 6.26 31.03
CA VAL A 193 9.23 6.43 32.15
C VAL A 193 9.95 5.79 33.33
N ASP A 194 10.79 6.59 33.99
CA ASP A 194 11.34 6.26 35.32
C ASP A 194 10.21 6.00 36.33
#